data_AF-A0A9E0A7N3-F1
#
_entry.id   AF-A0A9E0A7N3-F1
#
_cell.length_a   1.000
_cell.length_b   1.000
_cell.length_c   1.000
_cell.angle_alpha   90.00
_cell.angle_beta   90.00
_cell.angle_gamma   90.00
#
_symmetry.space_group_name_H-M   'P 1'
#
loop_
_entity.id
_entity.type
_entity.pdbx_description
1 polymer ?
#
loop_
_entity_poly.entity_id
_entity_poly.type
_entity_poly.pdbx_seq_one_letter_code
_entity_poly.pdbx_strand_id
1 'polypeptide(L)'
;MRKIFTLLTIATALLMAQCKQPEQKVDVSPISDATVKKVTTELVKQHGDSQKERIERGVAQVAMLWRITDGTETDFEQFCTTQFVSDDAALEQLFNKLSYGFEMLNGYFILLSKELMKPLH
;
A
#
# COMPACT_ATOMS: atom_id res chain seq x y z
N MET A 1 32.55 16.88 -45.54
CA MET A 1 32.70 16.09 -44.30
C MET A 1 32.37 16.89 -43.04
N ARG A 2 32.94 18.09 -42.82
CA ARG A 2 32.64 18.93 -41.64
C ARG A 2 31.16 19.33 -41.48
N LYS A 3 30.47 19.66 -42.59
CA LYS A 3 29.04 20.02 -42.60
C LYS A 3 28.09 18.83 -42.36
N ILE A 4 28.50 17.62 -42.79
CA ILE A 4 27.77 16.37 -42.57
C ILE A 4 27.91 15.95 -41.10
N PHE A 5 29.11 16.09 -40.52
CA PHE A 5 29.35 15.84 -39.10
C PHE A 5 28.55 16.81 -38.22
N THR A 6 28.48 18.10 -38.57
CA THR A 6 27.66 19.07 -37.82
C THR A 6 26.15 18.80 -37.94
N LEU A 7 25.66 18.35 -39.10
CA LEU A 7 24.25 17.96 -39.27
C LEU A 7 23.92 16.69 -38.48
N LEU A 8 24.84 15.72 -38.44
CA LEU A 8 24.69 14.49 -37.66
C LEU A 8 24.64 14.81 -36.15
N THR A 9 25.48 15.71 -35.65
CA THR A 9 25.48 16.10 -34.22
C THR A 9 24.24 16.89 -33.81
N ILE A 10 23.64 17.68 -34.71
CA ILE A 10 22.40 18.43 -34.42
C ILE A 10 21.19 17.47 -34.37
N ALA A 11 21.17 16.42 -35.20
CA ALA A 11 20.12 15.41 -35.19
C ALA A 11 20.14 14.54 -33.91
N THR A 12 21.33 14.22 -33.38
CA THR A 12 21.45 13.47 -32.11
C THR A 12 21.04 14.30 -30.89
N ALA A 13 21.23 15.63 -30.93
CA ALA A 13 20.82 16.52 -29.84
C ALA A 13 19.29 16.68 -29.75
N LEU A 14 18.57 16.54 -30.87
CA LEU A 14 17.10 16.67 -30.91
C LEU A 14 16.37 15.45 -30.32
N LEU A 15 17.00 14.28 -30.30
CA LEU A 15 16.44 13.03 -29.75
C LEU A 15 16.46 12.98 -28.20
N MET A 16 17.26 13.82 -27.54
CA MET A 16 17.37 13.84 -26.07
C MET A 16 16.37 14.80 -25.39
N ALA A 17 15.59 15.56 -26.15
CA ALA A 17 14.65 16.55 -25.62
C ALA A 17 13.23 15.98 -25.32
N GLN A 18 12.99 14.68 -25.57
CA GLN A 18 11.65 14.07 -25.43
C GLN A 18 11.48 13.14 -24.21
N CYS A 19 12.41 13.12 -23.26
CA CYS A 19 12.15 12.52 -21.95
C CYS A 19 11.28 13.46 -21.10
N LYS A 20 10.00 13.57 -21.44
CA LYS A 20 8.97 14.04 -20.51
C LYS A 20 8.58 12.81 -19.69
N GLN A 21 9.27 12.56 -18.58
CA GLN A 21 8.81 11.55 -17.63
C GLN A 21 7.41 11.99 -17.16
N PRO A 22 6.38 11.13 -17.23
CA PRO A 22 5.11 11.44 -16.59
C PRO A 22 5.41 11.70 -15.11
N GLU A 23 4.95 12.84 -14.58
CA GLU A 23 5.01 13.10 -13.14
C GLU A 23 4.32 11.93 -12.44
N GLN A 24 5.12 11.05 -11.83
CA GLN A 24 4.63 10.02 -10.94
C GLN A 24 4.14 10.75 -9.70
N LYS A 25 2.87 11.18 -9.70
CA LYS A 25 2.21 11.65 -8.48
C LYS A 25 2.23 10.48 -7.51
N VAL A 26 3.04 10.61 -6.47
CA VAL A 26 3.01 9.69 -5.33
C VAL A 26 1.56 9.66 -4.87
N ASP A 27 0.95 8.48 -4.89
CA ASP A 27 -0.43 8.27 -4.44
C ASP A 27 -0.42 8.34 -2.92
N VAL A 28 -0.47 9.57 -2.41
CA VAL A 28 -0.53 9.88 -0.98
C VAL A 28 -1.94 9.58 -0.50
N SER A 29 -2.05 8.99 0.69
CA SER A 29 -3.35 8.70 1.29
C SER A 29 -4.24 9.95 1.36
N PRO A 30 -5.54 9.84 1.00
CA PRO A 30 -6.47 10.95 1.09
C PRO A 30 -7.01 11.19 2.52
N ILE A 31 -6.61 10.37 3.50
CA ILE A 31 -7.15 10.41 4.86
C ILE A 31 -6.41 11.45 5.71
N SER A 32 -7.16 12.39 6.28
CA SER A 32 -6.61 13.43 7.15
C SER A 32 -6.31 12.93 8.57
N ASP A 33 -5.33 13.56 9.23
CA ASP A 33 -5.00 13.28 10.64
C ASP A 33 -6.21 13.52 11.58
N ALA A 34 -7.07 14.47 11.21
CA ALA A 34 -8.31 14.75 11.95
C ALA A 34 -9.26 13.54 11.91
N THR A 35 -9.42 12.92 10.74
CA THR A 35 -10.22 11.71 10.56
C THR A 35 -9.62 10.54 11.31
N VAL A 36 -8.30 10.32 11.23
CA VAL A 36 -7.60 9.28 12.02
C VAL A 36 -7.86 9.43 13.51
N LYS A 37 -7.70 10.65 14.05
CA LYS A 37 -7.93 10.93 15.47
C LYS A 37 -9.39 10.74 15.89
N LYS A 38 -10.33 11.17 15.04
CA LYS A 38 -11.77 10.99 15.27
C LYS A 38 -12.13 9.50 15.36
N VAL A 39 -11.74 8.71 14.36
CA VAL A 39 -12.02 7.26 14.31
C VAL A 39 -11.38 6.52 15.48
N THR A 40 -10.12 6.84 15.78
CA THR A 40 -9.41 6.26 16.94
C THR A 40 -10.17 6.52 18.24
N THR A 41 -10.60 7.76 18.47
CA THR A 41 -11.34 8.14 19.68
C THR A 41 -12.66 7.39 19.79
N GLU A 42 -13.40 7.27 18.69
CA GLU A 42 -14.68 6.57 18.65
C GLU A 42 -14.52 5.06 18.92
N LEU A 43 -13.55 4.40 18.28
CA LEU A 43 -13.27 2.98 18.52
C LEU A 43 -12.82 2.70 19.95
N VAL A 44 -11.98 3.56 20.55
CA VAL A 44 -11.56 3.40 21.96
C VAL A 44 -12.77 3.55 22.89
N LYS A 45 -13.66 4.50 22.61
CA LYS A 45 -14.90 4.66 23.37
C LYS A 45 -15.81 3.43 23.26
N GLN A 46 -15.86 2.78 22.10
CA GLN A 46 -16.69 1.60 21.85
C GLN A 46 -16.13 0.31 22.47
N HIS A 47 -14.81 0.10 22.40
CA HIS A 47 -14.17 -1.17 22.78
C HIS A 47 -13.38 -1.12 24.09
N GLY A 48 -13.19 0.07 24.66
CA GLY A 48 -12.51 0.29 25.93
C GLY A 48 -10.99 0.50 25.81
N ASP A 49 -10.41 1.02 26.87
CA ASP A 49 -8.99 1.40 26.94
C ASP A 49 -8.03 0.21 26.77
N SER A 50 -8.46 -1.02 27.10
CA SER A 50 -7.64 -2.22 26.89
C SER A 50 -7.31 -2.48 25.42
N GLN A 51 -8.09 -1.92 24.49
CA GLN A 51 -7.89 -2.06 23.04
C GLN A 51 -7.16 -0.86 22.43
N LYS A 52 -6.85 0.18 23.21
CA LYS A 52 -6.38 1.47 22.73
C LYS A 52 -5.14 1.39 21.84
N GLU A 53 -4.10 0.68 22.28
CA GLU A 53 -2.86 0.55 21.50
C GLU A 53 -3.08 -0.15 20.16
N ARG A 54 -3.95 -1.17 20.13
CA ARG A 54 -4.31 -1.89 18.89
C ARG A 54 -5.09 -0.99 17.94
N ILE A 55 -6.02 -0.20 18.47
CA ILE A 55 -6.84 0.74 17.70
C ILE A 55 -5.94 1.82 17.10
N GLU A 56 -5.13 2.50 17.91
CA GLU A 56 -4.22 3.57 17.47
C GLU A 56 -3.30 3.09 16.35
N ARG A 57 -2.66 1.92 16.54
CA ARG A 57 -1.79 1.32 15.53
C ARG A 57 -2.55 0.93 14.27
N GLY A 58 -3.69 0.26 14.43
CA GLY A 58 -4.49 -0.25 13.31
C GLY A 58 -5.04 0.86 12.42
N VAL A 59 -5.68 1.87 13.02
CA VAL A 59 -6.26 3.00 12.29
C VAL A 59 -5.17 3.79 11.55
N ALA A 60 -4.01 4.03 12.18
CA ALA A 60 -2.89 4.70 11.52
C ALA A 60 -2.34 3.90 10.33
N GLN A 61 -2.24 2.57 10.46
CA GLN A 61 -1.78 1.70 9.37
C GLN A 61 -2.75 1.68 8.19
N VAL A 62 -4.07 1.56 8.47
CA VAL A 62 -5.09 1.61 7.42
C VAL A 62 -5.04 2.97 6.71
N ALA A 63 -4.94 4.07 7.46
CA ALA A 63 -4.86 5.41 6.88
C ALA A 63 -3.63 5.55 5.97
N MET A 64 -2.46 5.04 6.37
CA MET A 64 -1.25 5.07 5.55
C MET A 64 -1.37 4.26 4.24
N LEU A 65 -2.13 3.16 4.27
CA LEU A 65 -2.32 2.29 3.11
C LEU A 65 -3.53 2.67 2.24
N TRP A 66 -4.44 3.50 2.75
CA TRP A 66 -5.63 3.93 2.03
C TRP A 66 -5.28 4.74 0.78
N ARG A 67 -6.00 4.50 -0.31
CA ARG A 67 -5.87 5.19 -1.58
C ARG A 67 -7.19 5.79 -2.02
N ILE A 68 -7.13 6.72 -2.96
CA ILE A 68 -8.33 7.33 -3.55
C ILE A 68 -9.25 6.27 -4.18
N THR A 69 -8.69 5.16 -4.65
CA THR A 69 -9.43 4.01 -5.19
C THR A 69 -10.15 3.17 -4.14
N ASP A 70 -9.73 3.24 -2.88
CA ASP A 70 -10.33 2.46 -1.80
C ASP A 70 -11.60 3.12 -1.25
N GLY A 71 -11.69 4.45 -1.35
CA GLY A 71 -12.89 5.21 -1.02
C GLY A 71 -12.61 6.57 -0.39
N THR A 72 -13.69 7.23 0.00
CA THR A 72 -13.68 8.53 0.70
C THR A 72 -13.29 8.39 2.17
N GLU A 73 -13.10 9.52 2.87
CA GLU A 73 -12.91 9.50 4.33
C GLU A 73 -14.08 8.82 5.05
N THR A 74 -15.32 9.00 4.59
CA THR A 74 -16.49 8.31 5.15
C THR A 74 -16.39 6.79 5.01
N ASP A 75 -15.91 6.31 3.86
CA ASP A 75 -15.71 4.88 3.62
C ASP A 75 -14.61 4.32 4.52
N PHE A 76 -13.54 5.09 4.74
CA PHE A 76 -12.49 4.76 5.70
C PHE A 76 -13.03 4.67 7.13
N GLU A 77 -13.85 5.63 7.58
CA GLU A 77 -14.49 5.61 8.91
C GLU A 77 -15.37 4.36 9.08
N GLN A 78 -16.21 4.08 8.08
CA GLN A 78 -17.09 2.91 8.07
C GLN A 78 -16.28 1.61 8.08
N PHE A 79 -15.21 1.53 7.29
CA PHE A 79 -14.33 0.37 7.26
C PHE A 79 -13.72 0.10 8.63
N CYS A 80 -13.08 1.10 9.24
CA CYS A 80 -12.43 0.94 10.54
C CYS A 80 -13.41 0.54 11.65
N THR A 81 -14.59 1.15 11.67
CA THR A 81 -15.62 0.85 12.68
C THR A 81 -16.28 -0.51 12.48
N THR A 82 -16.48 -0.95 11.24
CA THR A 82 -17.14 -2.22 10.94
C THR A 82 -16.19 -3.42 11.05
N GLN A 83 -14.92 -3.24 10.68
CA GLN A 83 -13.96 -4.35 10.54
C GLN A 83 -13.04 -4.52 11.76
N PHE A 84 -13.10 -3.63 12.76
CA PHE A 84 -12.30 -3.80 13.96
C PHE A 84 -12.78 -5.01 14.78
N VAL A 85 -11.89 -5.97 14.98
CA VAL A 85 -12.17 -7.18 15.79
C VAL A 85 -11.63 -6.98 17.20
N SER A 86 -12.54 -6.78 18.14
CA SER A 86 -12.24 -6.57 19.56
C SER A 86 -12.24 -7.86 20.40
N ASP A 87 -12.97 -8.88 19.97
CA ASP A 87 -12.99 -10.20 20.63
C ASP A 87 -11.70 -10.98 20.34
N ASP A 88 -11.05 -11.49 21.38
CA ASP A 88 -9.74 -12.14 21.27
C ASP A 88 -9.81 -13.47 20.50
N ALA A 89 -10.90 -14.24 20.65
CA ALA A 89 -11.05 -15.52 19.96
C ALA A 89 -11.27 -15.31 18.46
N ALA A 90 -12.11 -14.34 18.09
CA ALA A 90 -12.33 -13.94 16.70
C ALA A 90 -11.05 -13.34 16.09
N LEU A 91 -10.27 -12.58 16.86
CA LEU A 91 -8.99 -12.03 16.43
C LEU A 91 -7.99 -13.14 16.09
N GLU A 92 -7.86 -14.13 16.97
CA GLU A 92 -6.97 -15.28 16.77
C GLU A 92 -7.38 -16.08 15.52
N GLN A 93 -8.68 -16.28 15.31
CA GLN A 93 -9.19 -16.92 14.09
C GLN A 93 -8.85 -16.11 12.83
N LEU A 94 -9.04 -14.79 12.86
CA LEU A 94 -8.68 -13.92 11.74
C LEU A 94 -7.19 -13.96 11.45
N PHE A 95 -6.35 -13.88 12.48
CA PHE A 95 -4.90 -13.96 12.35
C PHE A 95 -4.47 -15.27 11.68
N ASN A 96 -4.97 -16.41 12.17
CA ASN A 96 -4.60 -17.72 11.62
C ASN A 96 -5.05 -17.87 10.16
N LYS A 97 -6.23 -17.36 9.80
CA LYS A 97 -6.72 -17.38 8.42
C LYS A 97 -5.81 -16.56 7.49
N LEU A 98 -5.44 -15.35 7.90
CA LEU A 98 -4.56 -14.47 7.12
C LEU A 98 -3.15 -15.03 7.03
N SER A 99 -2.58 -15.47 8.17
CA SER A 99 -1.25 -16.08 8.25
C SER A 99 -1.13 -17.26 7.31
N TYR A 100 -2.09 -18.20 7.35
CA TYR A 100 -2.12 -19.33 6.43
C TYR A 100 -2.17 -18.89 4.96
N GLY A 101 -3.06 -17.95 4.61
CA GLY A 101 -3.17 -17.45 3.23
C GLY A 101 -1.86 -16.84 2.72
N PHE A 102 -1.22 -15.99 3.53
CA PHE A 102 0.05 -15.37 3.17
C PHE A 102 1.20 -16.38 3.07
N GLU A 103 1.25 -17.37 3.96
CA GLU A 103 2.26 -18.43 3.89
C GLU A 103 2.12 -19.22 2.60
N MET A 104 0.89 -19.61 2.23
CA MET A 104 0.65 -20.33 0.98
C MET A 104 1.07 -19.49 -0.23
N LEU A 105 0.65 -18.23 -0.30
CA LEU A 105 1.02 -17.33 -1.40
C LEU A 105 2.54 -17.19 -1.53
N ASN A 106 3.20 -16.76 -0.45
CA ASN A 106 4.63 -16.46 -0.47
C ASN A 106 5.47 -17.72 -0.65
N GLY A 107 5.12 -18.81 0.04
CA GLY A 107 5.79 -20.10 -0.08
C GLY A 107 5.74 -20.64 -1.51
N TYR A 108 4.59 -20.57 -2.17
CA TYR A 108 4.50 -20.97 -3.59
C TYR A 108 5.26 -20.04 -4.52
N PHE A 109 5.24 -18.72 -4.32
CA PHE A 109 6.06 -17.80 -5.14
C PHE A 109 7.55 -18.09 -5.02
N ILE A 110 8.04 -18.44 -3.83
CA ILE A 110 9.43 -18.85 -3.61
C ILE A 110 9.71 -20.16 -4.36
N LEU A 111 8.81 -21.15 -4.24
CA LEU A 111 8.97 -22.42 -4.95
C LEU A 111 9.02 -22.22 -6.47
N LEU A 112 8.08 -21.45 -7.03
CA LEU A 112 8.04 -21.14 -8.46
C LEU A 112 9.32 -20.45 -8.91
N SER A 113 9.79 -19.44 -8.15
CA SER A 113 11.05 -18.74 -8.46
C SER A 113 12.23 -19.72 -8.49
N LYS A 114 12.31 -20.63 -7.51
CA LYS A 114 13.36 -21.66 -7.47
C LYS A 114 13.30 -22.60 -8.67
N GLU A 115 12.12 -23.10 -9.04
CA GLU A 115 11.95 -24.00 -10.19
C GLU A 115 12.35 -23.31 -11.51
N LEU A 116 12.00 -22.04 -11.69
CA LEU A 116 12.39 -21.25 -12.86
C LEU A 116 13.90 -20.99 -12.95
N MET A 117 14.61 -21.01 -11.82
CA MET A 117 16.07 -20.84 -11.80
C MET A 117 16.84 -22.12 -12.08
N LYS A 118 16.26 -23.31 -11.90
CA LYS A 118 16.93 -24.59 -12.16
C LYS A 118 17.57 -24.72 -13.56
N PRO A 119 16.92 -24.34 -14.68
CA PRO A 119 17.53 -24.48 -16.01
C PRO A 119 18.70 -23.52 -16.27
N LEU A 120 18.94 -22.54 -15.39
CA LEU A 120 20.04 -21.59 -15.52
C LEU A 120 21.35 -22.08 -14.88
N HIS A 121 21.31 -23.23 -14.18
CA HIS A 121 22.43 -23.82 -13.47
C HIS A 121 22.70 -25.26 -13.91
#